data_AF-A0A7W1B9W3-F1
#
_entry.id   AF-A0A7W1B9W3-F1
#
_cell.length_a   1.000
_cell.length_b   1.000
_cell.length_c   1.000
_cell.angle_alpha   90.00
_cell.angle_beta   90.00
_cell.angle_gamma   90.00
#
_symmetry.space_group_name_H-M   'P 1'
#
loop_
_entity.id
_entity.type
_entity.pdbx_description
1 polymer ?
#
loop_
_entity_poly.entity_id
_entity_poly.type
_entity_poly.pdbx_seq_one_letter_code
_entity_poly.pdbx_strand_id
1 'polypeptide(L)'
;MANQRRKIVRFFGPRGDLLAAESPAIVVYDAAGDVRFRTEIPDLLDIAPVDNELWVVSPNTLTRLSARDGKLLSSEPLDYLEPSGRFLLSSTAPQLPIWHAAQPMVVRAQPARIEVPGPGGELIFPIAEGRWLLWQGGQLRLWRSIGEAWRKAIGDPGSRVMDAQLILDGRLFVIAQQRAARSEPDGVELRLTVVQVSDGAQNTQLKLPAVTQLAIAARRGLALARTRDRLSVIDLRFGRWIRDLVLPEGTTEIAVDDGLQRLALVSEHGLELVRPDALAAHTSSLESPVVTDDSHRTPVSE
;
A
#
# COMPACT_ATOMS: atom_id res chain seq x y z
N MET A 1 22.85 9.46 7.25
CA MET A 1 21.58 8.84 7.71
C MET A 1 21.80 7.35 7.73
N ALA A 2 21.69 6.70 8.89
CA ALA A 2 21.84 5.25 8.97
C ALA A 2 20.78 4.59 8.06
N ASN A 3 21.22 3.65 7.23
CA ASN A 3 20.39 2.96 6.25
C ASN A 3 19.37 2.10 7.03
N GLN A 4 18.21 2.68 7.37
CA GLN A 4 17.16 1.98 8.10
C GLN A 4 16.74 0.78 7.25
N ARG A 5 16.97 -0.43 7.78
CA ARG A 5 16.61 -1.65 7.08
C ARG A 5 15.12 -1.63 6.81
N ARG A 6 14.77 -1.68 5.53
CA ARG A 6 13.38 -1.65 5.09
C ARG A 6 12.72 -2.98 5.46
N LYS A 7 11.64 -2.90 6.23
CA LYS A 7 10.78 -4.04 6.51
C LYS A 7 9.67 -4.10 5.46
N ILE A 8 9.42 -5.29 4.93
CA ILE A 8 8.43 -5.54 3.89
C ILE A 8 7.41 -6.50 4.47
N VAL A 9 6.14 -6.12 4.47
CA VAL A 9 5.05 -6.93 5.01
C VAL A 9 3.88 -6.86 4.04
N ARG A 10 3.49 -7.98 3.45
CA ARG A 10 2.44 -8.01 2.40
C ARG A 10 1.68 -9.33 2.43
N PHE A 11 0.36 -9.26 2.29
CA PHE A 11 -0.44 -10.46 2.01
C PHE A 11 -0.35 -10.82 0.53
N PHE A 12 -0.46 -12.12 0.22
CA PHE A 12 -0.46 -12.59 -1.16
C PHE A 12 -1.17 -13.92 -1.35
N GLY A 13 -1.52 -14.19 -2.61
CA GLY A 13 -2.14 -15.43 -3.03
C GLY A 13 -3.57 -15.63 -2.53
N PRO A 14 -4.29 -16.63 -3.08
CA PRO A 14 -5.70 -16.87 -2.74
C PRO A 14 -5.90 -17.42 -1.32
N ARG A 15 -4.85 -18.02 -0.73
CA ARG A 15 -4.84 -18.44 0.67
C ARG A 15 -4.68 -17.25 1.63
N GLY A 16 -4.26 -16.10 1.10
CA GLY A 16 -3.81 -14.95 1.86
C GLY A 16 -2.71 -15.35 2.84
N ASP A 17 -1.66 -15.91 2.27
CA ASP A 17 -0.37 -16.10 2.94
C ASP A 17 0.22 -14.71 3.25
N LEU A 18 1.05 -14.61 4.28
CA LEU A 18 1.70 -13.36 4.65
C LEU A 18 3.20 -13.47 4.42
N LEU A 19 3.74 -12.54 3.64
CA LEU A 19 5.17 -12.34 3.44
C LEU A 19 5.65 -11.27 4.43
N ALA A 20 6.68 -11.60 5.22
CA ALA A 20 7.47 -10.64 5.97
C ALA A 20 8.95 -10.77 5.59
N ALA A 21 9.60 -9.69 5.22
CA ALA A 21 11.00 -9.70 4.83
C ALA A 21 11.75 -8.49 5.39
N GLU A 22 12.97 -8.74 5.87
CA GLU A 22 13.95 -7.74 6.26
C GLU A 22 15.33 -8.36 6.04
N SER A 23 16.22 -7.68 5.32
CA SER A 23 17.51 -8.26 4.95
C SER A 23 18.28 -8.79 6.17
N PRO A 24 18.75 -10.05 6.15
CA PRO A 24 18.74 -10.99 5.01
C PRO A 24 17.55 -11.97 5.00
N ALA A 25 16.63 -11.91 5.95
CA ALA A 25 15.60 -12.93 6.14
C ALA A 25 14.30 -12.65 5.37
N ILE A 26 13.77 -13.69 4.76
CA ILE A 26 12.40 -13.77 4.23
C ILE A 26 11.66 -14.85 5.00
N VAL A 27 10.50 -14.52 5.53
CA VAL A 27 9.60 -15.43 6.26
C VAL A 27 8.23 -15.38 5.61
N VAL A 28 7.66 -16.54 5.32
CA VAL A 28 6.27 -16.67 4.87
C VAL A 28 5.46 -17.37 5.93
N TYR A 29 4.36 -16.75 6.31
CA TYR A 29 3.37 -17.29 7.22
C TYR A 29 2.15 -17.76 6.42
N ASP A 30 1.49 -18.81 6.90
CA ASP A 30 0.20 -19.22 6.36
C ASP A 30 -0.94 -18.30 6.84
N ALA A 31 -2.17 -18.69 6.51
CA ALA A 31 -3.34 -17.92 6.87
C ALA A 31 -3.66 -17.88 8.37
N ALA A 32 -3.16 -18.87 9.14
CA ALA A 32 -3.28 -18.97 10.58
C ALA A 32 -2.20 -18.17 11.31
N GLY A 33 -1.15 -17.75 10.60
CA GLY A 33 0.00 -17.05 11.16
C GLY A 33 1.16 -17.97 11.52
N ASP A 34 1.11 -19.24 11.12
CA ASP A 34 2.18 -20.19 11.34
C ASP A 34 3.27 -20.02 10.28
N VAL A 35 4.54 -20.10 10.71
CA VAL A 35 5.67 -20.03 9.78
C VAL A 35 5.65 -21.24 8.85
N ARG A 36 5.52 -20.99 7.55
CA ARG A 36 5.60 -22.04 6.52
C ARG A 36 7.03 -22.32 6.11
N PHE A 37 7.80 -21.27 5.86
CA PHE A 37 9.22 -21.39 5.57
C PHE A 37 9.95 -20.09 5.90
N ARG A 38 11.26 -20.22 6.07
CA ARG A 38 12.21 -19.13 6.18
C ARG A 38 13.36 -19.38 5.21
N THR A 39 13.81 -18.34 4.55
CA THR A 39 14.97 -18.38 3.64
C THR A 39 15.78 -17.10 3.81
N GLU A 40 17.07 -17.16 3.47
CA GLU A 40 17.99 -16.04 3.59
C GLU A 40 18.45 -15.59 2.22
N ILE A 41 18.27 -14.31 1.93
CA ILE A 41 18.73 -13.63 0.73
C ILE A 41 19.56 -12.41 1.16
N PRO A 42 20.89 -12.46 0.98
CA PRO A 42 21.76 -11.31 1.21
C PRO A 42 21.34 -10.11 0.34
N ASP A 43 21.57 -8.92 0.88
CA ASP A 43 21.40 -7.65 0.15
C ASP A 43 20.01 -7.47 -0.49
N LEU A 44 18.98 -8.05 0.12
CA LEU A 44 17.58 -7.88 -0.28
C LEU A 44 17.24 -6.38 -0.42
N LEU A 45 16.84 -5.97 -1.63
CA LEU A 45 16.31 -4.63 -1.90
C LEU A 45 14.77 -4.61 -1.76
N ASP A 46 14.08 -5.53 -2.43
CA ASP A 46 12.63 -5.74 -2.25
C ASP A 46 12.22 -7.14 -2.74
N ILE A 47 10.98 -7.52 -2.46
CA ILE A 47 10.38 -8.79 -2.86
C ILE A 47 8.93 -8.60 -3.32
N ALA A 48 8.56 -9.32 -4.38
CA ALA A 48 7.23 -9.33 -4.95
C ALA A 48 6.69 -10.76 -5.09
N PRO A 49 5.50 -11.08 -4.56
CA PRO A 49 4.77 -12.28 -4.96
C PRO A 49 4.28 -12.16 -6.41
N VAL A 50 4.67 -13.11 -7.25
CA VAL A 50 4.29 -13.20 -8.67
C VAL A 50 3.80 -14.62 -8.93
N ASP A 51 2.49 -14.77 -9.12
CA ASP A 51 1.83 -16.09 -9.24
C ASP A 51 2.20 -17.05 -8.10
N ASN A 52 2.93 -18.13 -8.40
CA ASN A 52 3.38 -19.14 -7.44
C ASN A 52 4.82 -18.93 -6.97
N GLU A 53 5.37 -17.75 -7.20
CA GLU A 53 6.78 -17.42 -6.97
C GLU A 53 6.92 -16.17 -6.12
N LEU A 54 8.09 -16.04 -5.50
CA LEU A 54 8.55 -14.81 -4.91
C LEU A 54 9.74 -14.31 -5.74
N TRP A 55 9.58 -13.14 -6.34
CA TRP A 55 10.61 -12.46 -7.10
C TRP A 55 11.35 -11.54 -6.15
N VAL A 56 12.60 -11.89 -5.87
CA VAL A 56 13.48 -11.17 -4.96
C VAL A 56 14.51 -10.40 -5.77
N VAL A 57 14.62 -9.11 -5.51
CA VAL A 57 15.63 -8.25 -6.12
C VAL A 57 16.73 -7.99 -5.11
N SER A 58 17.94 -8.33 -5.50
CA SER A 58 19.21 -7.91 -4.87
C SER A 58 20.01 -7.11 -5.90
N PRO A 59 21.13 -6.44 -5.53
CA PRO A 59 21.95 -5.73 -6.50
C PRO A 59 22.28 -6.60 -7.71
N ASN A 60 21.87 -6.13 -8.89
CA ASN A 60 22.14 -6.75 -10.21
C ASN A 60 21.64 -8.19 -10.38
N THR A 61 20.70 -8.64 -9.54
CA THR A 61 20.22 -10.03 -9.56
C THR A 61 18.72 -10.10 -9.33
N LEU A 62 18.03 -10.86 -10.16
CA LEU A 62 16.67 -11.33 -9.91
C LEU A 62 16.73 -12.79 -9.45
N THR A 63 16.38 -13.02 -8.20
CA THR A 63 16.25 -14.36 -7.63
C THR A 63 14.78 -14.75 -7.56
N ARG A 64 14.42 -15.91 -8.13
CA ARG A 64 13.07 -16.46 -8.08
C ARG A 64 13.01 -17.61 -7.10
N LEU A 65 12.10 -17.52 -6.15
CA LEU A 65 11.85 -18.54 -5.14
C LEU A 65 10.45 -19.14 -5.33
N SER A 66 10.27 -20.40 -5.00
CA SER A 66 8.96 -21.01 -4.87
C SER A 66 8.21 -20.36 -3.71
N ALA A 67 7.02 -19.81 -3.95
CA ALA A 67 6.18 -19.27 -2.88
C ALA A 67 5.56 -20.38 -2.00
N ARG A 68 5.73 -21.65 -2.38
CA ARG A 68 5.25 -22.78 -1.59
C ARG A 68 6.18 -23.11 -0.42
N ASP A 69 7.47 -23.18 -0.69
CA ASP A 69 8.48 -23.76 0.21
C ASP A 69 9.81 -22.98 0.22
N GLY A 70 9.90 -21.83 -0.45
CA GLY A 70 11.07 -20.96 -0.44
C GLY A 70 12.26 -21.47 -1.25
N LYS A 71 12.12 -22.58 -1.98
CA LYS A 71 13.21 -23.14 -2.79
C LYS A 71 13.61 -22.21 -3.92
N LEU A 72 14.92 -22.11 -4.15
CA LEU A 72 15.48 -21.40 -5.29
C LEU A 72 15.03 -22.06 -6.61
N LEU A 73 14.41 -21.28 -7.48
CA LEU A 73 13.99 -21.68 -8.82
C LEU A 73 14.98 -21.21 -9.88
N SER A 74 15.35 -19.93 -9.84
CA SER A 74 16.41 -19.35 -10.67
C SER A 74 17.07 -18.16 -10.00
N SER A 75 18.27 -17.84 -10.46
CA SER A 75 18.98 -16.61 -10.13
C SER A 75 19.64 -16.11 -11.41
N GLU A 76 19.17 -14.98 -11.91
CA GLU A 76 19.57 -14.44 -13.21
C GLU A 76 20.13 -13.02 -13.02
N PRO A 77 21.16 -12.63 -13.80
CA PRO A 77 21.63 -11.25 -13.78
C PRO A 77 20.50 -10.32 -14.23
N LEU A 78 20.41 -9.17 -13.58
CA LEU A 78 19.48 -8.10 -13.89
C LEU A 78 20.25 -6.80 -14.07
N ASP A 79 19.80 -5.97 -15.01
CA ASP A 79 20.31 -4.60 -15.15
C ASP A 79 20.16 -3.82 -13.83
N TYR A 80 20.97 -2.77 -13.69
CA TYR A 80 20.99 -1.97 -12.48
C TYR A 80 19.60 -1.43 -12.12
N LEU A 81 19.20 -1.65 -10.86
CA LEU A 81 18.02 -1.07 -10.26
C LEU A 81 18.44 -0.08 -9.16
N GLU A 82 17.77 1.07 -9.12
CA GLU A 82 18.01 2.06 -8.07
C GLU A 82 17.68 1.47 -6.69
N PRO A 83 18.62 1.40 -5.73
CA PRO A 83 18.42 0.72 -4.44
C PRO A 83 17.31 1.29 -3.56
N SER A 84 16.90 2.55 -3.79
CA SER A 84 15.80 3.21 -3.08
C SER A 84 14.42 2.75 -3.57
N GLY A 85 14.39 2.05 -4.70
CA GLY A 85 13.17 1.61 -5.36
C GLY A 85 12.46 0.48 -4.63
N ARG A 86 11.27 0.15 -5.15
CA ARG A 86 10.42 -0.89 -4.59
C ARG A 86 9.49 -1.51 -5.61
N PHE A 87 9.01 -2.71 -5.32
CA PHE A 87 7.93 -3.30 -6.09
C PHE A 87 6.58 -2.65 -5.79
N LEU A 88 5.91 -2.17 -6.85
CA LEU A 88 4.47 -1.93 -6.89
C LEU A 88 3.79 -3.07 -7.65
N LEU A 89 2.71 -3.59 -7.06
CA LEU A 89 1.95 -4.71 -7.61
C LEU A 89 0.51 -4.30 -7.89
N SER A 90 0.07 -4.61 -9.09
CA SER A 90 -1.32 -4.46 -9.50
C SER A 90 -2.15 -5.64 -9.01
N SER A 91 -3.31 -5.37 -8.42
CA SER A 91 -4.24 -6.42 -8.01
C SER A 91 -4.85 -7.18 -9.21
N THR A 92 -4.82 -6.61 -10.42
CA THR A 92 -5.36 -7.25 -11.64
C THR A 92 -4.29 -7.83 -12.54
N ALA A 93 -3.03 -7.46 -12.33
CA ALA A 93 -1.89 -7.94 -13.09
C ALA A 93 -0.65 -8.12 -12.19
N PRO A 94 -0.73 -8.95 -11.13
CA PRO A 94 0.39 -9.17 -10.21
C PRO A 94 1.62 -9.79 -10.90
N GLN A 95 1.43 -10.47 -12.03
CA GLN A 95 2.48 -11.01 -12.88
C GLN A 95 3.32 -9.95 -13.64
N LEU A 96 2.96 -8.68 -13.51
CA LEU A 96 3.67 -7.54 -14.10
C LEU A 96 4.23 -6.63 -13.00
N PRO A 97 5.17 -7.10 -12.17
CA PRO A 97 5.69 -6.31 -11.07
C PRO A 97 6.45 -5.08 -11.60
N ILE A 98 6.16 -3.92 -11.02
CA ILE A 98 6.84 -2.66 -11.35
C ILE A 98 7.90 -2.36 -10.31
N TRP A 99 9.14 -2.19 -10.73
CA TRP A 99 10.14 -1.49 -9.94
C TRP A 99 9.84 0.01 -9.98
N HIS A 100 9.34 0.56 -8.88
CA HIS A 100 9.02 1.98 -8.71
C HIS A 100 10.19 2.69 -8.04
N ALA A 101 10.87 3.53 -8.82
CA ALA A 101 12.01 4.36 -8.41
C ALA A 101 11.96 5.69 -9.20
N ALA A 102 13.09 6.38 -9.40
CA ALA A 102 13.11 7.60 -10.21
C ALA A 102 12.63 7.37 -11.66
N GLN A 103 12.94 6.21 -12.23
CA GLN A 103 12.38 5.72 -13.49
C GLN A 103 11.66 4.38 -13.21
N PRO A 104 10.32 4.35 -13.25
CA PRO A 104 9.57 3.12 -13.05
C PRO A 104 9.72 2.16 -14.24
N MET A 105 9.86 0.87 -13.95
CA MET A 105 10.13 -0.16 -14.97
C MET A 105 9.39 -1.46 -14.62
N VAL A 106 8.97 -2.20 -15.63
CA VAL A 106 8.46 -3.57 -15.45
C VAL A 106 9.65 -4.50 -15.31
N VAL A 107 9.64 -5.35 -14.29
CA VAL A 107 10.59 -6.46 -14.18
C VAL A 107 9.99 -7.67 -14.88
N ARG A 108 10.78 -8.32 -15.73
CA ARG A 108 10.39 -9.55 -16.45
C ARG A 108 11.35 -10.68 -16.06
N ALA A 109 10.86 -11.92 -16.13
CA ALA A 109 11.67 -13.13 -16.04
C ALA A 109 11.77 -13.83 -17.40
N GLN A 110 12.77 -14.69 -17.56
CA GLN A 110 12.97 -15.58 -18.72
C GLN A 110 13.06 -14.86 -20.09
N PRO A 111 14.20 -14.22 -20.39
CA PRO A 111 15.30 -13.91 -19.48
C PRO A 111 14.94 -12.75 -18.54
N ALA A 112 15.60 -12.70 -17.38
CA ALA A 112 15.52 -11.55 -16.49
C ALA A 112 15.90 -10.25 -17.21
N ARG A 113 15.00 -9.26 -17.19
CA ARG A 113 15.22 -7.94 -17.82
C ARG A 113 14.27 -6.90 -17.25
N ILE A 114 14.56 -5.64 -17.54
CA ILE A 114 13.71 -4.50 -17.22
C ILE A 114 13.21 -3.82 -18.50
N GLU A 115 11.99 -3.30 -18.45
CA GLU A 115 11.34 -2.67 -19.60
C GLU A 115 10.61 -1.39 -19.14
N VAL A 116 10.59 -0.35 -19.97
CA VAL A 116 9.77 0.84 -19.75
C VAL A 116 8.57 0.80 -20.70
N PRO A 117 7.35 0.55 -20.20
CA PRO A 117 6.15 0.58 -21.02
C PRO A 117 5.85 1.95 -21.64
N GLY A 118 5.62 1.95 -22.96
CA GLY A 118 5.17 3.13 -23.69
C GLY A 118 6.14 4.32 -23.53
N PRO A 119 5.66 5.56 -23.34
CA PRO A 119 6.51 6.72 -23.12
C PRO A 119 7.13 6.81 -21.70
N GLY A 120 6.85 5.84 -20.82
CA GLY A 120 7.21 5.91 -19.41
C GLY A 120 6.41 6.94 -18.61
N GLY A 121 6.92 7.32 -17.44
CA GLY A 121 6.29 8.29 -16.54
C GLY A 121 6.93 8.27 -15.15
N GLU A 122 6.40 9.08 -14.23
CA GLU A 122 6.76 9.07 -12.80
C GLU A 122 6.07 7.92 -12.04
N LEU A 123 5.01 7.35 -12.63
CA LEU A 123 4.40 6.09 -12.24
C LEU A 123 4.02 5.32 -13.50
N ILE A 124 4.26 4.02 -13.48
CA ILE A 124 3.74 3.04 -14.43
C ILE A 124 2.96 2.02 -13.61
N PHE A 125 1.72 1.73 -14.02
CA PHE A 125 0.88 0.77 -13.33
C PHE A 125 0.19 -0.19 -14.32
N PRO A 126 0.38 -1.51 -14.20
CA PRO A 126 -0.21 -2.47 -15.12
C PRO A 126 -1.70 -2.66 -14.86
N ILE A 127 -2.49 -2.64 -15.93
CA ILE A 127 -3.86 -3.18 -15.91
C ILE A 127 -3.83 -4.64 -16.39
N ALA A 128 -3.12 -4.86 -17.50
CA ALA A 128 -2.89 -6.15 -18.15
C ALA A 128 -1.69 -6.00 -19.09
N GLU A 129 -1.25 -7.11 -19.69
CA GLU A 129 -0.19 -7.08 -20.72
C GLU A 129 -0.53 -6.08 -21.83
N GLY A 130 0.41 -5.19 -22.15
CA GLY A 130 0.21 -4.15 -23.16
C GLY A 130 -0.81 -3.06 -22.80
N ARG A 131 -1.32 -3.01 -21.55
CA ARG A 131 -2.27 -2.00 -21.06
C ARG A 131 -1.80 -1.39 -19.74
N TRP A 132 -1.45 -0.11 -19.78
CA TRP A 132 -0.75 0.57 -18.70
C TRP A 132 -1.42 1.88 -18.34
N LEU A 133 -1.47 2.19 -17.06
CA LEU A 133 -1.72 3.54 -16.57
C LEU A 133 -0.36 4.21 -16.35
N LEU A 134 -0.18 5.37 -16.96
CA LEU A 134 1.05 6.16 -16.87
C LEU A 134 0.70 7.51 -16.25
N TRP A 135 1.39 7.88 -15.17
CA TRP A 135 1.23 9.21 -14.57
C TRP A 135 2.53 10.01 -14.68
N GLN A 136 2.40 11.27 -15.09
CA GLN A 136 3.53 12.19 -15.25
C GLN A 136 3.04 13.63 -15.10
N GLY A 137 3.65 14.41 -14.21
CA GLY A 137 3.37 15.84 -14.08
C GLY A 137 1.88 16.21 -13.90
N GLY A 138 1.13 15.43 -13.13
CA GLY A 138 -0.31 15.66 -12.92
C GLY A 138 -1.21 15.19 -14.07
N GLN A 139 -0.68 14.44 -15.03
CA GLN A 139 -1.45 13.83 -16.12
C GLN A 139 -1.46 12.32 -15.96
N LEU A 140 -2.66 11.71 -15.91
CA LEU A 140 -2.83 10.27 -16.04
C LEU A 140 -3.22 9.93 -17.47
N ARG A 141 -2.63 8.87 -18.00
CA ARG A 141 -2.84 8.37 -19.36
C ARG A 141 -3.12 6.88 -19.31
N LEU A 142 -4.07 6.42 -20.12
CA LEU A 142 -4.18 5.01 -20.46
C LEU A 142 -3.39 4.75 -21.74
N TRP A 143 -2.34 3.96 -21.64
CA TRP A 143 -1.53 3.53 -22.76
C TRP A 143 -1.85 2.09 -23.14
N ARG A 144 -1.98 1.83 -24.44
CA ARG A 144 -2.18 0.51 -25.04
C ARG A 144 -1.03 0.19 -25.99
N SER A 145 -0.90 -1.05 -26.43
CA SER A 145 0.06 -1.44 -27.46
C SER A 145 -0.04 -0.62 -28.75
N ILE A 146 -1.23 -0.09 -29.07
CA ILE A 146 -1.49 0.75 -30.24
C ILE A 146 -1.36 2.27 -29.98
N GLY A 147 -0.99 2.68 -28.76
CA GLY A 147 -0.82 4.10 -28.38
C GLY A 147 -1.70 4.58 -27.22
N GLU A 148 -1.79 5.89 -27.06
CA GLU A 148 -2.59 6.54 -26.00
C GLU A 148 -4.09 6.41 -26.29
N ALA A 149 -4.83 5.83 -25.35
CA ALA A 149 -6.28 5.69 -25.44
C ALA A 149 -7.02 6.91 -24.88
N TRP A 150 -6.52 7.47 -23.78
CA TRP A 150 -7.02 8.72 -23.20
C TRP A 150 -5.98 9.37 -22.28
N ARG A 151 -6.17 10.65 -21.99
CA ARG A 151 -5.38 11.46 -21.06
C ARG A 151 -6.30 12.37 -20.24
N LYS A 152 -6.03 12.48 -18.94
CA LYS A 152 -6.74 13.36 -18.00
C LYS A 152 -5.78 14.03 -17.04
N ALA A 153 -6.03 15.31 -16.77
CA ALA A 153 -5.34 16.03 -15.70
C ALA A 153 -5.88 15.57 -14.35
N ILE A 154 -5.08 14.79 -13.60
CA ILE A 154 -5.43 14.33 -12.26
C ILE A 154 -4.26 14.57 -11.30
N GLY A 155 -4.56 15.24 -10.19
CA GLY A 155 -3.58 15.60 -9.18
C GLY A 155 -2.82 16.90 -9.50
N ASP A 156 -1.88 17.22 -8.62
CA ASP A 156 -1.11 18.46 -8.69
C ASP A 156 0.24 18.20 -9.40
N PRO A 157 0.65 19.05 -10.35
CA PRO A 157 2.02 19.04 -10.86
C PRO A 157 3.01 19.19 -9.69
N GLY A 158 4.02 18.31 -9.63
CA GLY A 158 5.05 18.31 -8.59
C GLY A 158 4.68 17.54 -7.31
N SER A 159 3.52 16.88 -7.24
CA SER A 159 3.27 15.90 -6.18
C SER A 159 4.07 14.63 -6.41
N ARG A 160 4.62 14.03 -5.36
CA ARG A 160 5.32 12.74 -5.45
C ARG A 160 4.33 11.59 -5.34
N VAL A 161 4.38 10.61 -6.24
CA VAL A 161 3.55 9.40 -6.11
C VAL A 161 4.10 8.52 -4.98
N MET A 162 3.22 8.18 -4.04
CA MET A 162 3.52 7.34 -2.87
C MET A 162 2.92 5.96 -2.95
N ASP A 163 1.84 5.76 -3.67
CA ASP A 163 1.26 4.44 -3.90
C ASP A 163 0.25 4.52 -5.03
N ALA A 164 -0.12 3.37 -5.57
CA ALA A 164 -1.18 3.26 -6.55
C ALA A 164 -1.77 1.85 -6.53
N GLN A 165 -3.06 1.74 -6.82
CA GLN A 165 -3.71 0.45 -6.90
C GLN A 165 -4.93 0.47 -7.82
N LEU A 166 -5.19 -0.66 -8.48
CA LEU A 166 -6.46 -0.94 -9.12
C LEU A 166 -7.41 -1.53 -8.08
N ILE A 167 -8.63 -1.02 -7.98
CA ILE A 167 -9.62 -1.47 -7.00
C ILE A 167 -10.90 -1.90 -7.69
N LEU A 168 -11.70 -2.73 -7.00
CA LEU A 168 -12.96 -3.27 -7.50
C LEU A 168 -12.79 -3.96 -8.86
N ASP A 169 -11.89 -4.94 -8.90
CA ASP A 169 -11.57 -5.74 -10.09
C ASP A 169 -11.10 -4.89 -11.29
N GLY A 170 -10.36 -3.82 -11.00
CA GLY A 170 -9.76 -2.95 -12.02
C GLY A 170 -10.70 -1.94 -12.65
N ARG A 171 -11.89 -1.72 -12.07
CA ARG A 171 -12.82 -0.68 -12.56
C ARG A 171 -12.33 0.72 -12.19
N LEU A 172 -11.76 0.85 -11.00
CA LEU A 172 -11.24 2.12 -10.50
C LEU A 172 -9.73 2.01 -10.28
N PHE A 173 -9.07 3.15 -10.39
CA PHE A 173 -7.67 3.33 -10.05
C PHE A 173 -7.55 4.38 -8.97
N VAL A 174 -6.81 4.08 -7.91
CA VAL A 174 -6.43 5.04 -6.88
C VAL A 174 -4.96 5.37 -7.01
N ILE A 175 -4.63 6.65 -6.95
CA ILE A 175 -3.26 7.15 -6.83
C ILE A 175 -3.13 7.93 -5.54
N ALA A 176 -2.10 7.59 -4.76
CA ALA A 176 -1.73 8.28 -3.54
C ALA A 176 -0.55 9.20 -3.82
N GLN A 177 -0.70 10.48 -3.53
CA GLN A 177 0.28 11.51 -3.87
C GLN A 177 0.65 12.29 -2.62
N GLN A 178 1.94 12.42 -2.35
CA GLN A 178 2.48 13.29 -1.31
C GLN A 178 2.64 14.70 -1.88
N ARG A 179 2.07 15.68 -1.19
CA ARG A 179 2.30 17.09 -1.50
C ARG A 179 3.24 17.67 -0.45
N ALA A 180 4.30 18.32 -0.90
CA ALA A 180 5.10 19.17 -0.02
C ALA A 180 4.21 20.32 0.48
N ALA A 181 3.99 20.41 1.80
CA ALA A 181 3.29 21.56 2.36
C ALA A 181 4.12 22.81 2.09
N ARG A 182 3.55 23.76 1.34
CA ARG A 182 4.24 25.01 1.01
C ARG A 182 4.40 25.95 2.20
N SER A 183 3.81 25.64 3.36
CA SER A 183 3.62 26.63 4.43
C SER A 183 3.57 26.08 5.86
N GLU A 184 3.59 24.75 6.07
CA GLU A 184 3.56 24.19 7.43
C GLU A 184 4.84 23.39 7.70
N PRO A 185 5.53 23.66 8.83
CA PRO A 185 6.82 23.05 9.14
C PRO A 185 6.75 21.53 9.40
N ASP A 186 5.57 20.98 9.72
CA ASP A 186 5.45 19.59 10.22
C ASP A 186 4.47 18.68 9.45
N GLY A 187 3.82 19.16 8.39
CA GLY A 187 2.70 18.44 7.78
C GLY A 187 2.97 17.93 6.37
N VAL A 188 3.21 16.64 6.19
CA VAL A 188 3.01 15.99 4.89
C VAL A 188 1.51 15.79 4.66
N GLU A 189 0.95 16.37 3.58
CA GLU A 189 -0.40 16.06 3.11
C GLU A 189 -0.34 14.87 2.14
N LEU A 190 -1.10 13.81 2.43
CA LEU A 190 -1.35 12.73 1.49
C LEU A 190 -2.67 12.98 0.77
N ARG A 191 -2.64 12.97 -0.56
CA ARG A 191 -3.83 13.09 -1.40
C ARG A 191 -4.14 11.75 -2.05
N LEU A 192 -5.36 11.27 -1.92
CA LEU A 192 -5.87 10.12 -2.68
C LEU A 192 -6.77 10.63 -3.79
N THR A 193 -6.48 10.28 -5.04
CA THR A 193 -7.36 10.56 -6.18
C THR A 193 -7.83 9.24 -6.76
N VAL A 194 -9.14 9.08 -6.93
CA VAL A 194 -9.76 7.86 -7.47
C VAL A 194 -10.41 8.19 -8.80
N VAL A 195 -10.10 7.39 -9.82
CA VAL A 195 -10.55 7.61 -11.19
C VAL A 195 -11.08 6.32 -11.81
N GLN A 196 -11.95 6.45 -12.81
CA GLN A 196 -12.40 5.36 -13.66
C GLN A 196 -11.29 4.94 -14.62
N VAL A 197 -11.05 3.65 -14.76
CA VAL A 197 -10.04 3.13 -15.70
C VAL A 197 -10.49 3.23 -17.15
N SER A 198 -11.81 3.23 -17.40
CA SER A 198 -12.37 3.29 -18.76
C SER A 198 -12.05 4.57 -19.51
N ASP A 199 -12.12 5.73 -18.83
CA ASP A 199 -12.05 7.06 -19.44
C ASP A 199 -11.25 8.10 -18.62
N GLY A 200 -10.72 7.70 -17.46
CA GLY A 200 -9.98 8.57 -16.54
C GLY A 200 -10.84 9.56 -15.77
N ALA A 201 -12.18 9.44 -15.79
CA ALA A 201 -13.05 10.33 -15.04
C ALA A 201 -12.77 10.25 -13.53
N GLN A 202 -12.57 11.40 -12.89
CA GLN A 202 -12.33 11.47 -11.45
C GLN A 202 -13.64 11.23 -10.69
N ASN A 203 -13.65 10.25 -9.79
CA ASN A 203 -14.79 9.96 -8.91
C ASN A 203 -14.70 10.73 -7.60
N THR A 204 -13.54 10.66 -6.95
CA THR A 204 -13.35 11.29 -5.63
C THR A 204 -11.90 11.71 -5.44
N GLN A 205 -11.71 12.69 -4.56
CA GLN A 205 -10.41 13.16 -4.12
C GLN A 205 -10.45 13.43 -2.62
N LEU A 206 -9.47 12.90 -1.90
CA LEU A 206 -9.34 13.01 -0.46
C LEU A 206 -8.02 13.67 -0.10
N LYS A 207 -8.03 14.50 0.92
CA LYS A 207 -6.84 15.08 1.55
C LYS A 207 -6.75 14.53 2.96
N LEU A 208 -5.65 13.86 3.25
CA LEU A 208 -5.39 13.18 4.51
C LEU A 208 -4.13 13.80 5.14
N PRO A 209 -4.29 14.62 6.18
CA PRO A 209 -3.14 15.25 6.84
C PRO A 209 -2.40 14.24 7.71
N ALA A 210 -1.08 14.41 7.84
CA ALA A 210 -0.23 13.68 8.79
C ALA A 210 -0.27 12.14 8.66
N VAL A 211 -0.62 11.62 7.47
CA VAL A 211 -0.61 10.18 7.21
C VAL A 211 0.84 9.70 7.16
N THR A 212 1.17 8.76 8.03
CA THR A 212 2.49 8.12 8.09
C THR A 212 2.55 6.81 7.32
N GLN A 213 1.40 6.14 7.14
CA GLN A 213 1.30 4.88 6.43
C GLN A 213 -0.05 4.74 5.73
N LEU A 214 -0.03 4.20 4.51
CA LEU A 214 -1.22 3.89 3.72
C LEU A 214 -1.19 2.41 3.35
N ALA A 215 -2.33 1.73 3.48
CA ALA A 215 -2.54 0.40 2.93
C ALA A 215 -3.87 0.35 2.18
N ILE A 216 -3.94 -0.36 1.06
CA ILE A 216 -5.13 -0.41 0.20
C ILE A 216 -5.64 -1.85 0.14
N ALA A 217 -6.88 -2.06 0.59
CA ALA A 217 -7.60 -3.32 0.43
C ALA A 217 -8.33 -3.31 -0.93
N ALA A 218 -7.61 -3.73 -1.98
CA ALA A 218 -7.99 -3.49 -3.37
C ALA A 218 -9.37 -4.08 -3.75
N ARG A 219 -9.64 -5.31 -3.34
CA ARG A 219 -10.91 -6.01 -3.64
C ARG A 219 -12.11 -5.35 -2.95
N ARG A 220 -11.92 -4.70 -1.81
CA ARG A 220 -12.99 -3.97 -1.10
C ARG A 220 -13.13 -2.51 -1.53
N GLY A 221 -12.11 -1.96 -2.21
CA GLY A 221 -12.05 -0.53 -2.51
C GLY A 221 -11.95 0.32 -1.24
N LEU A 222 -11.17 -0.14 -0.27
CA LEU A 222 -10.96 0.55 1.01
C LEU A 222 -9.48 0.94 1.14
N ALA A 223 -9.24 2.05 1.83
CA ALA A 223 -7.92 2.43 2.31
C ALA A 223 -7.88 2.43 3.84
N LEU A 224 -6.72 2.10 4.38
CA LEU A 224 -6.35 2.30 5.76
C LEU A 224 -5.27 3.38 5.80
N ALA A 225 -5.58 4.51 6.43
CA ALA A 225 -4.66 5.62 6.58
C ALA A 225 -4.27 5.77 8.05
N ARG A 226 -2.99 5.55 8.34
CA ARG A 226 -2.45 5.65 9.70
C ARG A 226 -2.05 7.08 10.00
N THR A 227 -2.55 7.59 11.12
CA THR A 227 -2.12 8.86 11.72
C THR A 227 -1.80 8.60 13.18
N ARG A 228 -0.50 8.58 13.53
CA ARG A 228 -0.01 8.18 14.87
C ARG A 228 -0.48 6.77 15.26
N ASP A 229 -1.30 6.66 16.29
CA ASP A 229 -1.90 5.46 16.87
C ASP A 229 -3.29 5.13 16.30
N ARG A 230 -3.84 6.01 15.44
CA ARG A 230 -5.13 5.81 14.80
C ARG A 230 -4.98 5.27 13.39
N LEU A 231 -5.88 4.36 13.03
CA LEU A 231 -5.97 3.81 11.69
C LEU A 231 -7.38 4.02 11.13
N SER A 232 -7.49 4.94 10.18
CA SER A 232 -8.76 5.37 9.61
C SER A 232 -9.14 4.48 8.43
N VAL A 233 -10.34 3.90 8.48
CA VAL A 233 -10.90 3.08 7.40
C VAL A 233 -11.73 3.96 6.47
N ILE A 234 -11.34 4.05 5.21
CA ILE A 234 -11.92 4.96 4.23
C ILE A 234 -12.46 4.17 3.03
N ASP A 235 -13.70 4.44 2.64
CA ASP A 235 -14.29 3.98 1.39
C ASP A 235 -13.79 4.83 0.22
N LEU A 236 -12.98 4.24 -0.65
CA LEU A 236 -12.39 4.93 -1.79
C LEU A 236 -13.40 5.18 -2.92
N ARG A 237 -14.56 4.52 -2.94
CA ARG A 237 -15.58 4.74 -3.98
C ARG A 237 -16.24 6.11 -3.83
N PHE A 238 -16.53 6.44 -2.58
CA PHE A 238 -17.33 7.61 -2.23
C PHE A 238 -16.50 8.68 -1.51
N GLY A 239 -15.24 8.39 -1.18
CA GLY A 239 -14.41 9.25 -0.35
C GLY A 239 -14.97 9.38 1.07
N ARG A 240 -15.55 8.30 1.60
CA ARG A 240 -16.27 8.34 2.88
C ARG A 240 -15.44 7.69 3.98
N TRP A 241 -15.28 8.41 5.08
CA TRP A 241 -14.80 7.84 6.32
C TRP A 241 -15.80 6.82 6.88
N ILE A 242 -15.35 5.60 7.17
CA ILE A 242 -16.18 4.53 7.71
C ILE A 242 -16.08 4.50 9.23
N ARG A 243 -14.86 4.31 9.75
CA ARG A 243 -14.56 4.21 11.19
C ARG A 243 -13.07 4.37 11.45
N ASP A 244 -12.74 4.62 12.71
CA ASP A 244 -11.37 4.50 13.22
C ASP A 244 -11.14 3.14 13.87
N LEU A 245 -9.91 2.66 13.75
CA LEU A 245 -9.36 1.55 14.52
C LEU A 245 -8.23 2.09 15.40
N VAL A 246 -8.03 1.48 16.57
CA VAL A 246 -6.94 1.82 17.47
C VAL A 246 -5.84 0.79 17.30
N LEU A 247 -4.63 1.26 17.00
CA LEU A 247 -3.46 0.39 16.91
C LEU A 247 -2.89 0.15 18.31
N PRO A 248 -2.45 -1.08 18.63
CA PRO A 248 -1.64 -1.32 19.80
C PRO A 248 -0.39 -0.45 19.81
N GLU A 249 0.02 0.00 20.99
CA GLU A 249 1.27 0.71 21.19
C GLU A 249 2.46 -0.13 20.67
N GLY A 250 3.48 0.54 20.12
CA GLY A 250 4.64 -0.14 19.55
C GLY A 250 4.43 -0.73 18.14
N THR A 251 3.25 -0.60 17.54
CA THR A 251 3.03 -0.97 16.13
C THR A 251 3.90 -0.09 15.22
N THR A 252 4.82 -0.68 14.47
CA THR A 252 5.72 0.01 13.54
C THR A 252 5.24 -0.07 12.09
N GLU A 253 4.71 -1.21 11.66
CA GLU A 253 4.21 -1.43 10.30
C GLU A 253 2.84 -2.12 10.31
N ILE A 254 2.04 -1.85 9.27
CA ILE A 254 0.78 -2.55 9.02
C ILE A 254 0.74 -3.09 7.59
N ALA A 255 0.12 -4.25 7.42
CA ALA A 255 -0.32 -4.74 6.12
C ALA A 255 -1.78 -5.18 6.18
N VAL A 256 -2.46 -5.11 5.04
CA VAL A 256 -3.87 -5.49 4.90
C VAL A 256 -4.01 -6.46 3.75
N ASP A 257 -4.87 -7.47 3.90
CA ASP A 257 -5.25 -8.30 2.76
C ASP A 257 -6.25 -7.56 1.84
N ASP A 258 -6.35 -7.98 0.59
CA ASP A 258 -7.24 -7.30 -0.38
C ASP A 258 -8.71 -7.26 0.05
N GLY A 259 -9.10 -8.19 0.94
CA GLY A 259 -10.45 -8.32 1.48
C GLY A 259 -10.74 -7.47 2.71
N LEU A 260 -9.75 -6.79 3.30
CA LEU A 260 -9.83 -6.24 4.66
C LEU A 260 -10.39 -7.29 5.66
N GLN A 261 -10.01 -8.55 5.52
CA GLN A 261 -10.40 -9.62 6.45
C GLN A 261 -9.37 -9.76 7.56
N ARG A 262 -8.10 -9.48 7.25
CA ARG A 262 -6.98 -9.55 8.19
C ARG A 262 -6.06 -8.34 8.05
N LEU A 263 -5.44 -8.01 9.17
CA LEU A 263 -4.36 -7.07 9.31
C LEU A 263 -3.16 -7.81 9.88
N ALA A 264 -1.98 -7.55 9.32
CA ALA A 264 -0.73 -7.89 9.97
C ALA A 264 -0.22 -6.64 10.68
N LEU A 265 -0.05 -6.74 11.99
CA LEU A 265 0.54 -5.71 12.83
C LEU A 265 1.96 -6.14 13.16
N VAL A 266 2.90 -5.24 12.94
CA VAL A 266 4.30 -5.50 13.23
C VAL A 266 4.75 -4.56 14.33
N SER A 267 5.45 -5.12 15.32
CA SER A 267 6.06 -4.38 16.43
C SER A 267 7.50 -4.84 16.64
N GLU A 268 8.14 -4.30 17.67
CA GLU A 268 9.44 -4.81 18.15
C GLU A 268 9.35 -6.23 18.74
N HIS A 269 8.17 -6.64 19.22
CA HIS A 269 7.96 -7.95 19.82
C HIS A 269 7.64 -9.04 18.79
N GLY A 270 7.34 -8.66 17.55
CA GLY A 270 7.10 -9.62 16.48
C GLY A 270 6.02 -9.18 15.50
N LEU A 271 5.27 -10.16 15.02
CA LEU A 271 4.20 -10.01 14.05
C LEU A 271 2.92 -10.64 14.61
N GLU A 272 1.81 -9.92 14.53
CA GLU A 272 0.49 -10.37 14.96
C GLU A 272 -0.50 -10.28 13.80
N LEU A 273 -1.33 -11.31 13.64
CA LEU A 273 -2.45 -11.31 12.71
C LEU A 273 -3.76 -11.04 13.46
N VAL A 274 -4.43 -9.96 13.11
CA VAL A 274 -5.70 -9.56 13.75
C VAL A 274 -6.80 -9.35 12.73
N ARG A 275 -8.06 -9.47 13.19
CA ARG A 275 -9.21 -8.99 12.41
C ARG A 275 -9.42 -7.50 12.66
N PRO A 276 -9.88 -6.72 11.66
CA PRO A 276 -10.17 -5.30 11.87
C PRO A 276 -11.14 -5.02 13.01
N ASP A 277 -12.11 -5.91 13.25
CA ASP A 277 -13.09 -5.74 14.34
C ASP A 277 -12.48 -5.91 15.74
N ALA A 278 -11.34 -6.60 15.87
CA ALA A 278 -10.61 -6.68 17.13
C ALA A 278 -9.91 -5.35 17.49
N LEU A 279 -9.70 -4.47 16.49
CA LEU A 279 -9.13 -3.14 16.66
C LEU A 279 -10.19 -2.03 16.68
N ALA A 280 -11.46 -2.38 16.46
CA ALA A 280 -12.53 -1.42 16.57
C ALA A 280 -12.58 -0.99 18.03
N ALA A 281 -12.38 0.30 18.29
CA ALA A 281 -12.59 0.83 19.62
C ALA A 281 -14.02 0.42 20.05
N HIS A 282 -14.15 -0.24 21.20
CA HIS A 282 -15.37 -0.08 21.95
C HIS A 282 -15.43 1.41 22.23
N THR A 283 -16.31 2.11 21.52
CA THR A 283 -16.72 3.45 21.91
C THR A 283 -17.30 3.26 23.30
N SER A 284 -16.47 3.38 24.35
CA SER A 284 -16.98 3.59 25.68
C SER A 284 -17.78 4.86 25.53
N SER A 285 -19.09 4.71 25.65
CA SER A 285 -19.98 5.81 25.91
C SER A 285 -19.32 6.61 27.03
N LEU A 286 -18.76 7.77 26.70
CA LEU A 286 -18.60 8.83 27.67
C LEU A 286 -20.02 9.15 28.13
N GLU A 287 -20.44 8.45 29.19
CA GLU A 287 -21.50 8.89 30.05
C GLU A 287 -21.21 10.37 30.31
N SER A 288 -22.08 11.22 29.80
CA SER A 288 -22.12 12.60 30.23
C SER A 288 -22.28 12.54 31.75
N PRO A 289 -21.41 13.17 32.55
CA PRO A 289 -21.69 13.28 33.96
C PRO A 289 -23.04 13.98 34.05
N VAL A 290 -24.02 13.27 34.60
CA VAL A 290 -25.29 13.87 35.03
C VAL A 290 -24.88 14.97 36.00
N VAL A 291 -24.98 16.22 35.52
CA VAL A 291 -24.92 17.38 36.40
C VAL A 291 -26.19 17.30 37.23
N THR A 292 -26.09 16.69 38.41
CA THR A 292 -27.04 16.92 39.49
C THR A 292 -26.90 18.38 39.89
N ASP A 293 -27.81 19.20 39.36
CA ASP A 293 -28.08 20.55 39.79
C ASP A 293 -28.64 20.50 41.22
N ASP A 294 -27.76 20.60 42.20
CA ASP A 294 -28.12 20.77 43.62
C ASP A 294 -28.17 22.27 43.92
N SER A 295 -29.18 22.95 43.38
CA SER A 295 -29.44 24.36 43.68
C SER A 295 -30.18 24.49 45.00
N HIS A 296 -29.40 24.90 46.01
CA HIS A 296 -29.84 25.51 47.26
C HIS A 296 -31.03 26.48 47.05
N ARG A 297 -32.21 26.08 47.52
CA ARG A 297 -33.28 27.03 47.88
C ARG A 297 -33.06 27.51 49.30
N THR A 298 -32.66 28.76 49.45
CA THR A 298 -32.77 29.52 50.71
C THR A 298 -34.22 30.01 50.86
N PRO A 299 -34.86 29.89 52.04
CA PRO A 299 -36.18 30.47 52.26
C PRO A 299 -36.05 31.97 52.56
N VAL A 300 -36.80 32.79 51.84
CA VAL A 300 -37.05 34.19 52.20
C VAL A 300 -38.04 34.19 53.36
N SER A 301 -37.65 34.80 54.48
CA SER A 301 -38.55 35.15 55.59
C SER A 301 -38.49 36.66 55.78
N GLU A 302 -39.68 37.26 55.79
CA GLU A 302 -40.12 38.60 56.25
C GLU A 302 -39.45 39.86 55.69
#